data_AF-A0A529PMV9-F1
#
_entry.id   AF-A0A529PMV9-F1
#
_cell.length_a   1.000
_cell.length_b   1.000
_cell.length_c   1.000
_cell.angle_alpha   90.00
_cell.angle_beta   90.00
_cell.angle_gamma   90.00
#
_symmetry.space_group_name_H-M   'P 1'
#
loop_
_entity.id
_entity.type
_entity.pdbx_description
1 polymer ?
#
loop_
_entity_poly.entity_id
_entity_poly.type
_entity_poly.pdbx_seq_one_letter_code
_entity_poly.pdbx_strand_id
1 'polypeptide(L)'
;MNYQAELKPRLPEGRWALFLDIDGTLLEHAAHPDAVSVSKELRFLLQAIERRLDGALAFITGRSVAAVDRLFEPLKLRTAGLYGLEHRLV
;
A
#
# COMPACT_ATOMS: atom_id res chain seq x y z
N MET A 1 -33.50 -13.73 -6.08
CA MET A 1 -32.48 -13.16 -5.17
C MET A 1 -31.13 -13.56 -5.75
N ASN A 2 -30.60 -12.76 -6.67
CA ASN A 2 -29.38 -13.11 -7.41
C ASN A 2 -28.16 -12.81 -6.55
N TYR A 3 -27.56 -13.87 -6.01
CA TYR A 3 -26.24 -13.83 -5.39
C TYR A 3 -25.22 -13.61 -6.52
N GLN A 4 -24.90 -12.36 -6.82
CA GLN A 4 -23.73 -12.02 -7.61
C GLN A 4 -22.53 -12.48 -6.77
N ALA A 5 -21.98 -13.66 -7.08
CA ALA A 5 -20.74 -14.12 -6.48
C ALA A 5 -19.70 -13.00 -6.66
N GLU A 6 -19.14 -12.51 -5.55
CA GLU A 6 -18.08 -11.50 -5.55
C GLU A 6 -17.06 -11.85 -6.63
N LEU A 7 -16.89 -10.98 -7.61
CA LEU A 7 -15.92 -11.10 -8.69
C LEU A 7 -14.51 -10.92 -8.10
N LYS A 8 -14.05 -11.88 -7.31
CA LYS A 8 -12.63 -11.97 -6.94
C LYS A 8 -11.89 -12.46 -8.18
N PRO A 9 -11.01 -11.64 -8.77
CA PRO A 9 -10.24 -12.09 -9.93
C PRO A 9 -9.42 -13.32 -9.53
N ARG A 10 -9.38 -14.33 -10.41
CA ARG A 10 -8.47 -15.45 -10.23
C ARG A 10 -7.05 -14.91 -10.35
N LEU A 11 -6.32 -14.95 -9.24
CA LEU A 11 -4.90 -14.61 -9.22
C LEU A 11 -4.10 -15.85 -9.64
N PRO A 12 -3.11 -15.74 -10.53
CA PRO A 12 -2.13 -16.79 -10.79
C PRO A 12 -1.58 -17.42 -9.50
N GLU A 13 -1.36 -18.73 -9.52
CA GLU A 13 -0.71 -19.44 -8.42
C GLU A 13 0.79 -19.10 -8.37
N GLY A 14 1.40 -19.21 -7.17
CA GLY A 14 2.84 -19.03 -6.99
C GLY A 14 3.21 -17.88 -6.05
N ARG A 15 4.46 -17.41 -6.18
CA ARG A 15 5.00 -16.30 -5.36
C ARG A 15 4.73 -14.96 -6.03
N TRP A 16 4.28 -14.01 -5.22
CA TRP A 16 3.89 -12.68 -5.67
C TRP A 16 4.78 -11.63 -5.01
N ALA A 17 5.07 -10.57 -5.76
CA ALA A 17 5.56 -9.31 -5.22
C ALA A 17 4.56 -8.22 -5.58
N LEU A 18 4.13 -7.44 -4.60
CA LEU A 18 3.12 -6.41 -4.77
C LEU A 18 3.76 -5.02 -4.65
N PHE A 19 3.50 -4.19 -5.65
CA PHE A 19 3.93 -2.80 -5.71
C PHE A 19 2.69 -1.93 -5.78
N LEU A 20 2.52 -1.05 -4.79
CA LEU A 20 1.31 -0.24 -4.66
C LEU A 20 1.66 1.23 -4.68
N ASP A 21 0.95 1.99 -5.50
CA ASP A 21 0.88 3.44 -5.33
C ASP A 21 -0.05 3.78 -4.14
N ILE A 22 0.03 5.03 -3.66
CA ILE A 22 -0.72 5.53 -2.51
C ILE A 22 -1.88 6.42 -2.96
N ASP A 23 -1.59 7.56 -3.58
CA ASP A 23 -2.56 8.62 -3.83
C ASP A 23 -3.38 8.33 -5.09
N GLY A 24 -4.67 8.06 -4.92
CA GLY A 24 -5.57 7.62 -5.99
C GLY A 24 -5.57 6.12 -6.19
N THR A 25 -4.82 5.38 -5.36
CA THR A 25 -4.75 3.91 -5.37
C THR A 25 -5.23 3.32 -4.06
N LEU A 26 -4.53 3.61 -2.96
CA LEU A 26 -4.90 3.15 -1.61
C LEU A 26 -5.73 4.17 -0.85
N LEU A 27 -5.52 5.45 -1.17
CA LEU A 27 -6.16 6.59 -0.53
C LEU A 27 -6.79 7.46 -1.61
N GLU A 28 -8.00 7.96 -1.38
CA GLU A 28 -8.60 8.92 -2.31
C GLU A 28 -7.79 10.21 -2.34
N HIS A 29 -7.79 10.89 -3.50
CA HIS A 29 -7.15 12.20 -3.61
C HIS A 29 -7.89 13.21 -2.73
N ALA A 30 -7.22 13.69 -1.68
CA ALA A 30 -7.70 14.83 -0.92
C ALA A 30 -7.12 16.13 -1.47
N ALA A 31 -7.89 17.22 -1.37
CA ALA A 31 -7.45 18.55 -1.78
C ALA A 31 -6.22 19.06 -1.02
N HIS A 32 -5.92 18.50 0.15
CA HIS A 32 -4.68 18.78 0.91
C HIS A 32 -4.02 17.48 1.37
N PRO A 33 -2.69 17.31 1.24
CA PRO A 33 -1.96 16.11 1.67
C PRO A 33 -2.15 15.75 3.15
N ASP A 34 -2.44 16.75 3.99
CA ASP A 34 -2.64 16.62 5.44
C ASP A 34 -4.05 16.17 5.83
N ALA A 35 -5.00 16.21 4.89
CA ALA A 35 -6.37 15.73 5.11
C ALA A 35 -6.49 14.20 4.91
N VAL A 36 -5.42 13.56 4.43
CA VAL A 36 -5.39 12.13 4.19
C VAL A 36 -4.94 11.41 5.47
N SER A 37 -5.78 10.52 5.99
CA SER A 37 -5.40 9.61 7.08
C SER A 37 -5.57 8.16 6.64
N VAL A 38 -4.65 7.29 7.03
CA VAL A 38 -4.76 5.86 6.77
C VAL A 38 -5.63 5.24 7.86
N SER A 39 -6.66 4.49 7.46
CA SER A 39 -7.52 3.77 8.41
C SER A 39 -6.76 2.65 9.12
N LYS A 40 -7.23 2.22 10.30
CA LYS A 40 -6.61 1.10 11.03
C LYS A 40 -6.74 -0.19 10.23
N GLU A 41 -7.89 -0.37 9.61
CA GLU A 41 -8.26 -1.52 8.79
C GLU A 41 -7.31 -1.68 7.60
N LEU A 42 -7.00 -0.57 6.90
CA LEU A 42 -6.06 -0.58 5.79
C LEU A 42 -4.63 -0.92 6.25
N ARG A 43 -4.18 -0.32 7.37
CA ARG A 43 -2.87 -0.69 7.96
C ARG A 43 -2.79 -2.17 8.31
N PHE A 44 -3.83 -2.72 8.95
CA PHE A 44 -3.86 -4.15 9.31
C PHE A 44 -3.86 -5.05 8.07
N LEU A 45 -4.61 -4.68 7.03
CA LEU A 45 -4.65 -5.41 5.78
C LEU A 45 -3.27 -5.45 5.10
N LEU A 46 -2.61 -4.30 4.97
CA LEU A 46 -1.27 -4.21 4.38
C LEU A 46 -0.25 -5.02 5.18
N GLN A 47 -0.32 -4.98 6.52
CA GLN A 47 0.55 -5.78 7.37
C GLN A 47 0.30 -7.29 7.21
N ALA A 48 -0.96 -7.71 7.02
CA ALA A 48 -1.28 -9.11 6.75
C ALA A 48 -0.79 -9.56 5.37
N ILE A 49 -0.91 -8.70 4.35
CA ILE A 49 -0.39 -8.96 3.00
C ILE A 49 1.13 -9.06 3.03
N GLU A 50 1.82 -8.13 3.68
CA GLU A 50 3.28 -8.15 3.80
C GLU A 50 3.79 -9.47 4.38
N ARG A 51 3.21 -9.92 5.50
CA ARG A 51 3.55 -11.22 6.10
C ARG A 51 3.25 -12.40 5.18
N ARG A 52 2.15 -12.37 4.43
CA ARG A 52 1.76 -13.46 3.52
C ARG A 52 2.66 -13.52 2.28
N LEU A 53 3.24 -12.39 1.88
CA LEU A 53 4.14 -12.29 0.75
C LEU A 53 5.62 -12.37 1.16
N ASP A 54 5.92 -12.82 2.39
CA ASP A 54 7.28 -12.91 2.92
C ASP A 54 8.09 -11.61 2.72
N GLY A 55 7.45 -10.47 2.98
CA GLY A 55 8.05 -9.15 2.83
C GLY A 55 8.08 -8.59 1.40
N ALA A 56 7.52 -9.28 0.42
CA ALA A 56 7.44 -8.83 -0.97
C ALA A 56 6.28 -7.84 -1.21
N LEU A 57 6.20 -6.80 -0.38
CA LEU A 57 5.29 -5.66 -0.52
C LEU A 57 6.09 -4.35 -0.46
N ALA A 58 5.87 -3.46 -1.43
CA ALA A 58 6.48 -2.15 -1.46
C ALA A 58 5.51 -1.05 -1.92
N PHE A 59 5.69 0.16 -1.38
CA PHE A 59 5.06 1.36 -1.93
C PHE A 59 5.92 1.96 -3.04
N ILE A 60 5.28 2.38 -4.14
CA ILE A 60 5.89 3.13 -5.25
C ILE A 60 5.09 4.42 -5.42
N THR A 61 5.63 5.55 -4.97
CA THR A 61 4.84 6.78 -4.81
C THR A 61 5.62 8.05 -5.16
N GLY A 62 4.89 9.12 -5.47
CA GLY A 62 5.43 10.48 -5.55
C GLY A 62 5.74 11.10 -4.19
N ARG A 63 5.22 10.57 -3.08
CA ARG A 63 5.53 11.05 -1.72
C ARG A 63 6.97 10.72 -1.35
N SER A 64 7.59 11.53 -0.48
CA SER A 64 8.90 11.18 0.11
C SER A 64 8.77 10.02 1.09
N VAL A 65 9.85 9.28 1.32
CA VAL A 65 9.89 8.17 2.28
C VAL A 65 9.51 8.64 3.69
N ALA A 66 9.96 9.84 4.08
CA ALA A 66 9.60 10.43 5.37
C ALA A 66 8.10 10.76 5.49
N ALA A 67 7.46 11.18 4.39
CA ALA A 67 6.02 11.43 4.38
C ALA A 67 5.22 10.11 4.46
N VAL A 68 5.68 9.06 3.78
CA VAL A 68 5.11 7.71 3.90
C VAL A 68 5.18 7.20 5.33
N ASP A 69 6.32 7.37 6.00
CA ASP A 69 6.49 6.92 7.40
C ASP A 69 5.49 7.58 8.34
N ARG A 70 5.30 8.90 8.23
CA ARG A 70 4.32 9.63 9.04
C ARG A 70 2.88 9.17 8.76
N LEU A 71 2.58 8.89 7.50
CA LEU A 71 1.23 8.54 7.07
C LEU A 71 0.83 7.12 7.50
N PHE A 72 1.77 6.18 7.48
CA PHE A 72 1.52 4.77 7.76
C PHE A 72 1.94 4.30 9.16
N GLU A 73 2.52 5.17 10.00
CA GLU A 73 2.94 4.83 11.36
C GLU A 73 1.87 4.00 12.13
N PRO A 74 2.26 2.90 12.83
CA PRO A 74 3.61 2.38 13.01
C PRO A 74 4.09 1.44 11.89
N LEU A 75 3.30 1.22 10.84
CA LEU A 75 3.65 0.31 9.75
C LEU A 75 4.77 0.93 8.89
N LYS A 76 5.91 0.24 8.83
CA LYS A 76 7.02 0.58 7.93
C LYS A 76 7.18 -0.52 6.90
N LEU A 77 7.02 -0.16 5.63
CA LEU A 77 7.21 -1.03 4.48
C LEU A 77 8.38 -0.55 3.62
N ARG A 78 8.84 -1.42 2.74
CA ARG A 78 9.72 -1.05 1.63
C ARG A 78 9.05 0.04 0.81
N THR A 79 9.80 1.03 0.36
CA THR A 79 9.23 2.21 -0.31
C THR A 79 10.22 2.78 -1.32
N ALA A 80 9.74 3.05 -2.53
CA ALA A 80 10.36 3.98 -3.47
C ALA A 80 9.53 5.26 -3.46
N GLY A 81 10.12 6.34 -2.95
CA GLY A 81 9.51 7.66 -2.83
C GLY A 81 10.06 8.64 -3.86
N LEU A 82 9.41 9.80 -4.00
CA LEU A 82 9.77 10.85 -4.96
C LEU A 82 9.99 10.29 -6.39
N TYR A 83 9.08 9.45 -6.86
CA TYR A 83 9.17 8.79 -8.17
C TYR A 83 10.44 7.93 -8.35
N GLY A 84 10.96 7.36 -7.25
CA GLY A 84 12.12 6.48 -7.22
C GLY A 84 13.44 7.15 -6.82
N LEU A 85 13.45 8.46 -6.57
CA LEU A 85 14.65 9.18 -6.12
C LEU A 85 15.05 8.82 -4.68
N GLU A 86 14.07 8.51 -3.83
CA GLU A 86 14.30 8.01 -2.47
C GLU A 86 13.92 6.54 -2.38
N HIS A 87 14.65 5.75 -1.59
CA HIS A 87 14.28 4.37 -1.34
C HIS A 87 14.64 3.88 0.06
N ARG A 88 13.77 3.03 0.60
CA ARG A 88 14.03 2.19 1.77
C ARG A 88 13.81 0.72 1.39
N LEU A 89 14.84 -0.09 1.59
CA LEU A 89 14.87 -1.53 1.25
C LEU A 89 14.86 -2.44 2.49
N VAL A 90 14.62 -1.88 3.68
CA VAL A 90 14.60 -2.60 4.95
C VAL A 90 13.17 -2.77 5.45
#